data_AF-A0A7V1SJV0-F1
#
_entry.id   AF-A0A7V1SJV0-F1
#
_cell.length_a   1.000
_cell.length_b   1.000
_cell.length_c   1.000
_cell.angle_alpha   90.00
_cell.angle_beta   90.00
_cell.angle_gamma   90.00
#
_symmetry.space_group_name_H-M   'P 1'
#
loop_
_entity.id
_entity.type
_entity.pdbx_description
1 polymer ?
#
loop_
_entity_poly.entity_id
_entity_poly.type
_entity_poly.pdbx_seq_one_letter_code
_entity_poly.pdbx_strand_id
1 'polypeptide(L)'
;MAEEQKKTHKKRRTATRAAASIGPMVKRFFTDTIKAREEGKKKLAYTFIVCSHEEILRAMDVVPVWTENFAGICGAKRDAERFLQRAESLGFSRSLCTYALCGIGFDHWREDLGEMPPDAPWGGQVRPDFMISSGQILCDPRTKWYQACQQYMPDVPIYNL
;
A
#
# COMPACT_ATOMS: atom_id res chain seq x y z
N MET A 1 -11.50 -25.83 -16.17
CA MET A 1 -12.36 -24.66 -15.88
C MET A 1 -12.98 -24.89 -14.52
N ALA A 2 -12.27 -24.57 -13.43
CA ALA A 2 -12.79 -24.78 -12.08
C ALA A 2 -13.71 -23.59 -11.73
N GLU A 3 -15.00 -23.87 -11.52
CA GLU A 3 -15.96 -22.89 -11.03
C GLU A 3 -15.52 -22.36 -9.67
N GLU A 4 -15.26 -21.05 -9.62
CA GLU A 4 -14.92 -20.34 -8.39
C GLU A 4 -16.16 -20.31 -7.48
N GLN A 5 -16.26 -21.28 -6.56
CA GLN A 5 -17.30 -21.30 -5.54
C GLN A 5 -17.22 -20.03 -4.69
N LYS A 6 -18.16 -19.09 -4.91
CA LYS A 6 -18.36 -17.92 -4.04
C LYS A 6 -18.68 -18.41 -2.62
N LYS A 7 -17.65 -18.48 -1.76
CA LYS A 7 -17.80 -18.76 -0.34
C LYS A 7 -18.70 -17.70 0.29
N THR A 8 -19.94 -18.07 0.60
CA THR A 8 -20.87 -17.23 1.37
C THR A 8 -20.40 -17.14 2.81
N HIS A 9 -19.68 -16.08 3.15
CA HIS A 9 -19.28 -15.82 4.53
C HIS A 9 -20.52 -15.50 5.38
N LYS A 10 -20.75 -16.31 6.43
CA LYS A 10 -21.82 -16.08 7.41
C LYS A 10 -21.64 -14.70 8.05
N LYS A 11 -22.70 -13.89 8.05
CA LYS A 11 -22.68 -12.53 8.61
C LYS A 11 -22.23 -12.60 10.08
N ARG A 12 -21.22 -11.81 10.44
CA ARG A 12 -20.68 -11.80 11.82
C ARG A 12 -21.80 -11.39 12.77
N ARG A 13 -22.14 -12.26 13.73
CA ARG A 13 -23.28 -12.08 14.66
C ARG A 13 -23.13 -10.84 15.56
N THR A 14 -21.89 -10.43 15.83
CA THR A 14 -21.56 -9.34 16.77
C THR A 14 -21.03 -8.08 16.09
N ALA A 15 -20.95 -8.04 14.75
CA ALA A 15 -20.41 -6.87 14.07
C ALA A 15 -21.44 -5.73 14.05
N THR A 16 -21.03 -4.55 14.50
CA THR A 16 -21.79 -3.32 14.29
C THR A 16 -21.87 -2.99 12.79
N ARG A 17 -22.84 -2.16 12.39
CA ARG A 17 -22.95 -1.68 10.99
C ARG A 17 -21.65 -1.01 10.53
N ALA A 18 -21.05 -0.20 11.39
CA ALA A 18 -19.78 0.47 11.11
C ALA A 18 -18.63 -0.53 10.90
N ALA A 19 -18.45 -1.50 11.80
CA ALA A 19 -17.40 -2.52 11.63
C ALA A 19 -17.59 -3.35 10.36
N ALA A 20 -18.85 -3.64 9.99
CA ALA A 20 -19.17 -4.39 8.78
C ALA A 20 -18.88 -3.59 7.49
N SER A 21 -18.93 -2.25 7.52
CA SER A 21 -18.69 -1.42 6.33
C SER A 21 -17.21 -1.18 6.02
N ILE A 22 -16.30 -1.34 7.00
CA ILE A 22 -14.87 -1.05 6.81
C ILE A 22 -14.25 -1.91 5.71
N GLY A 23 -14.45 -3.22 5.73
CA GLY A 23 -13.86 -4.13 4.73
C GLY A 23 -14.20 -3.75 3.28
N PRO A 24 -15.49 -3.59 2.93
CA PRO A 24 -15.89 -3.10 1.61
C PRO A 24 -15.35 -1.71 1.28
N MET A 25 -15.35 -0.77 2.24
CA MET A 25 -14.85 0.59 2.04
C MET A 25 -13.37 0.61 1.69
N VAL A 26 -12.53 -0.12 2.44
CA VAL A 26 -11.09 -0.17 2.18
C VAL A 26 -10.80 -0.96 0.90
N LYS A 27 -11.49 -2.08 0.64
CA LYS A 27 -11.33 -2.81 -0.63
C LYS A 27 -11.67 -1.93 -1.85
N ARG A 28 -12.72 -1.11 -1.73
CA ARG A 28 -13.10 -0.15 -2.77
C ARG A 28 -11.99 0.86 -3.02
N PHE A 29 -11.35 1.39 -1.97
CA PHE A 29 -10.23 2.32 -2.11
C PHE A 29 -9.11 1.74 -3.00
N PHE A 30 -8.63 0.52 -2.75
CA PHE A 30 -7.61 -0.12 -3.59
C PHE A 30 -8.08 -0.39 -5.02
N THR A 31 -9.36 -0.78 -5.18
CA THR A 31 -9.93 -1.00 -6.52
C THR A 31 -9.99 0.31 -7.31
N ASP A 32 -10.33 1.42 -6.65
CA ASP A 32 -10.43 2.73 -7.27
C ASP A 32 -9.04 3.31 -7.62
N THR A 33 -7.98 3.01 -6.84
CA THR A 33 -6.61 3.41 -7.19
C THR A 33 -6.05 2.63 -8.38
N ILE A 34 -6.35 1.33 -8.48
CA ILE A 34 -6.01 0.50 -9.66
C ILE A 34 -6.67 1.06 -10.91
N LYS A 35 -7.97 1.33 -10.86
CA LYS A 35 -8.69 1.96 -11.98
C LYS A 35 -8.13 3.32 -12.34
N ALA A 36 -7.81 4.16 -11.35
CA ALA A 36 -7.22 5.47 -11.60
C ALA A 36 -5.87 5.36 -12.33
N ARG A 37 -5.07 4.33 -12.03
CA ARG A 37 -3.82 4.03 -12.72
C ARG A 37 -4.06 3.58 -14.16
N GLU A 38 -5.04 2.71 -14.39
CA GLU A 38 -5.43 2.23 -15.74
C GLU A 38 -5.97 3.36 -16.62
N GLU A 39 -6.77 4.26 -16.05
CA GLU A 39 -7.32 5.41 -16.77
C GLU A 39 -6.25 6.49 -17.07
N GLY A 40 -5.19 6.57 -16.27
CA GLY A 40 -4.08 7.51 -16.47
C GLY A 40 -4.43 9.00 -16.29
N LYS A 41 -5.63 9.32 -15.77
CA LYS A 41 -6.13 10.70 -15.67
C LYS A 41 -5.69 11.46 -14.44
N LYS A 42 -5.42 10.75 -13.34
CA LYS A 42 -5.02 11.35 -12.05
C LYS A 42 -3.66 10.82 -11.64
N LYS A 43 -2.86 11.68 -11.03
CA LYS A 43 -1.60 11.29 -10.41
C LYS A 43 -1.85 10.55 -9.11
N LEU A 44 -1.01 9.59 -8.79
CA LEU A 44 -1.06 8.82 -7.55
C LEU A 44 0.15 9.14 -6.69
N ALA A 45 -0.09 9.58 -5.46
CA ALA A 45 0.96 9.92 -4.51
C ALA A 45 1.04 8.88 -3.41
N TYR A 46 2.22 8.31 -3.19
CA TYR A 46 2.46 7.56 -1.96
C TYR A 46 2.53 8.52 -0.78
N THR A 47 1.73 8.22 0.23
CA THR A 47 1.70 8.95 1.50
C THR A 47 1.62 7.97 2.67
N PHE A 48 1.97 8.46 3.85
CA PHE A 48 1.71 7.76 5.11
C PHE A 48 0.35 8.14 5.68
N ILE A 49 -0.21 7.31 6.57
CA ILE A 49 -1.40 7.72 7.33
C ILE A 49 -1.04 8.94 8.19
N VAL A 50 -1.98 9.88 8.31
CA VAL A 50 -1.76 11.12 9.08
C VAL A 50 -0.63 11.98 8.50
N CYS A 51 -0.46 12.01 7.17
CA CYS A 51 0.58 12.84 6.56
C CYS A 51 0.26 14.35 6.56
N SER A 52 -0.97 14.75 6.90
CA SER A 52 -1.46 16.15 6.91
C SER A 52 -1.44 16.89 5.55
N HIS A 53 -1.16 16.18 4.46
CA HIS A 53 -1.09 16.73 3.09
C HIS A 53 -2.21 16.23 2.18
N GLU A 54 -3.11 15.38 2.65
CA GLU A 54 -4.06 14.68 1.79
C GLU A 54 -5.12 15.61 1.20
N GLU A 55 -5.57 16.59 1.96
CA GLU A 55 -6.52 17.61 1.54
C GLU A 55 -5.94 18.45 0.40
N ILE A 56 -4.64 18.78 0.50
CA ILE A 56 -3.90 19.50 -0.55
C ILE A 56 -3.80 18.63 -1.81
N LEU A 57 -3.41 17.35 -1.66
CA LEU A 57 -3.32 16.42 -2.79
C LEU A 57 -4.65 16.26 -3.51
N ARG A 58 -5.74 16.08 -2.75
CA ARG A 58 -7.09 15.97 -3.32
C ARG A 58 -7.52 17.25 -4.02
N ALA A 59 -7.20 18.43 -3.47
CA ALA A 59 -7.47 19.71 -4.11
C ALA A 59 -6.70 19.90 -5.43
N MET A 60 -5.56 19.21 -5.58
CA MET A 60 -4.75 19.18 -6.80
C MET A 60 -5.12 18.03 -7.76
N ASP A 61 -6.25 17.35 -7.54
CA ASP A 61 -6.66 16.17 -8.30
C ASP A 61 -5.66 14.99 -8.25
N VAL A 62 -4.86 14.91 -7.18
CA VAL A 62 -3.95 13.80 -6.89
C VAL A 62 -4.62 12.82 -5.93
N VAL A 63 -4.49 11.52 -6.22
CA VAL A 63 -5.02 10.44 -5.38
C VAL A 63 -3.94 10.00 -4.38
N PRO A 64 -4.13 10.22 -3.06
CA PRO A 64 -3.21 9.71 -2.05
C PRO A 64 -3.38 8.20 -1.88
N VAL A 65 -2.25 7.49 -1.75
CA VAL A 65 -2.16 6.04 -1.56
C VAL A 65 -1.38 5.75 -0.29
N TRP A 66 -2.07 5.22 0.72
CA TRP A 66 -1.49 4.94 2.03
C TRP A 66 -0.73 3.62 2.06
N THR A 67 0.60 3.68 2.09
CA THR A 67 1.46 2.48 2.10
C THR A 67 1.27 1.62 3.36
N GLU A 68 1.07 2.25 4.52
CA GLU A 68 0.82 1.53 5.77
C GLU A 68 -0.53 0.78 5.78
N ASN A 69 -1.53 1.29 5.05
CA ASN A 69 -2.82 0.64 4.94
C ASN A 69 -2.70 -0.71 4.23
N PHE A 70 -1.94 -0.75 3.13
CA PHE A 70 -1.69 -1.99 2.40
C PHE A 70 -1.02 -3.05 3.29
N ALA A 71 0.02 -2.65 4.04
CA ALA A 71 0.68 -3.57 4.96
C ALA A 71 -0.25 -4.08 6.08
N GLY A 72 -1.17 -3.25 6.59
CA GLY A 72 -2.23 -3.67 7.51
C GLY A 72 -3.15 -4.73 6.91
N ILE A 73 -3.47 -4.62 5.62
CA ILE A 73 -4.27 -5.61 4.89
C ILE A 73 -3.50 -6.91 4.73
N CYS A 74 -2.23 -6.86 4.33
CA CYS A 74 -1.38 -8.04 4.24
C CYS A 74 -1.31 -8.78 5.57
N GLY A 75 -1.18 -8.05 6.69
CA GLY A 75 -1.27 -8.62 8.03
C GLY A 75 -2.63 -9.29 8.30
N ALA A 76 -3.74 -8.60 8.03
CA ALA A 76 -5.09 -9.12 8.24
C ALA A 76 -5.43 -10.34 7.35
N LYS A 77 -4.81 -10.42 6.17
CA LYS A 77 -4.95 -11.53 5.21
C LYS A 77 -3.94 -12.65 5.42
N ARG A 78 -3.02 -12.51 6.37
CA ARG A 78 -1.93 -13.45 6.66
C ARG A 78 -1.02 -13.69 5.45
N ASP A 79 -0.78 -12.63 4.68
CA ASP A 79 0.04 -12.65 3.46
C ASP A 79 1.26 -11.71 3.56
N ALA A 80 1.53 -11.16 4.74
CA ALA A 80 2.67 -10.27 4.94
C ALA A 80 4.02 -11.00 4.80
N GLU A 81 4.09 -12.28 5.18
CA GLU A 81 5.35 -13.04 5.31
C GLU A 81 6.23 -13.00 4.05
N ARG A 82 5.64 -13.23 2.87
CA ARG A 82 6.39 -13.21 1.61
C ARG A 82 7.02 -11.85 1.30
N PHE A 83 6.36 -10.76 1.68
CA PHE A 83 6.89 -9.42 1.51
C PHE A 83 7.97 -9.11 2.55
N LEU A 84 7.81 -9.59 3.79
CA LEU A 84 8.85 -9.48 4.82
C LEU A 84 10.12 -10.22 4.42
N GLN A 85 10.00 -11.48 3.96
CA GLN A 85 11.11 -12.27 3.46
C GLN A 85 11.80 -11.61 2.27
N ARG A 86 11.03 -10.98 1.37
CA ARG A 86 11.61 -10.17 0.28
C ARG A 86 12.42 -9.01 0.83
N ALA A 87 11.92 -8.22 1.77
CA ALA A 87 12.69 -7.13 2.37
C ALA A 87 13.95 -7.63 3.11
N GLU A 88 13.85 -8.75 3.85
CA GLU A 88 15.02 -9.38 4.49
C GLU A 88 16.10 -9.77 3.47
N SER A 89 15.70 -10.28 2.30
CA SER A 89 16.65 -10.62 1.22
C SER A 89 17.42 -9.42 0.66
N LEU A 90 16.92 -8.19 0.89
CA LEU A 90 17.59 -6.93 0.52
C LEU A 90 18.51 -6.39 1.64
N GLY A 91 18.64 -7.12 2.74
CA GLY A 91 19.47 -6.73 3.89
C GLY A 91 18.76 -5.83 4.91
N PHE A 92 17.44 -5.63 4.81
CA PHE A 92 16.71 -4.88 5.83
C PHE A 92 16.61 -5.69 7.14
N SER A 93 16.90 -5.02 8.26
CA SER A 93 16.80 -5.66 9.58
C SER A 93 15.36 -6.04 9.91
N ARG A 94 15.18 -7.24 10.46
CA ARG A 94 13.90 -7.75 11.00
C ARG A 94 13.34 -6.93 12.16
N SER A 95 14.18 -6.10 12.79
CA SER A 95 13.76 -5.17 13.86
C SER A 95 13.04 -3.93 13.34
N LEU A 96 13.04 -3.68 12.03
CA LEU A 96 12.30 -2.57 11.44
C LEU A 96 10.79 -2.78 11.52
N CYS A 97 10.05 -1.67 11.43
CA CYS A 97 8.59 -1.69 11.38
C CYS A 97 8.10 -2.66 10.31
N THR A 98 7.22 -3.58 10.69
CA THR A 98 6.64 -4.57 9.77
C THR A 98 5.87 -3.93 8.63
N TYR A 99 5.27 -2.74 8.82
CA TYR A 99 4.66 -2.01 7.71
C TYR A 99 5.68 -1.55 6.68
N ALA A 100 6.82 -1.03 7.13
CA ALA A 100 7.91 -0.62 6.25
C ALA A 100 8.48 -1.82 5.49
N LEU A 101 8.81 -2.91 6.19
CA LEU A 101 9.32 -4.13 5.56
C LEU A 101 8.32 -4.71 4.55
N CYS A 102 7.04 -4.79 4.90
CA CYS A 102 6.01 -5.30 4.00
C CYS A 102 5.87 -4.44 2.74
N GLY A 103 5.86 -3.11 2.90
CA GLY A 103 5.74 -2.22 1.75
C GLY A 103 6.98 -2.19 0.87
N ILE A 104 8.18 -2.08 1.47
CA ILE A 104 9.46 -2.14 0.74
C ILE A 104 9.58 -3.46 -0.03
N GLY A 105 9.29 -4.58 0.63
CA GLY A 105 9.36 -5.90 -0.01
C GLY A 105 8.34 -6.06 -1.12
N PHE A 106 7.12 -5.54 -0.93
CA PHE A 106 6.10 -5.52 -1.96
C PHE A 106 6.50 -4.66 -3.17
N ASP A 107 6.90 -3.42 -2.95
CA ASP A 107 7.27 -2.49 -4.02
C ASP A 107 8.49 -3.00 -4.79
N HIS A 108 9.51 -3.51 -4.08
CA HIS A 108 10.66 -4.13 -4.75
C HIS A 108 10.23 -5.33 -5.61
N TRP A 109 9.32 -6.18 -5.11
CA TRP A 109 8.87 -7.32 -5.90
C TRP A 109 8.08 -6.88 -7.14
N ARG A 110 7.23 -5.84 -7.01
CA ARG A 110 6.53 -5.25 -8.15
C ARG A 110 7.51 -4.72 -9.20
N GLU A 111 8.53 -3.96 -8.81
CA GLU A 111 9.50 -3.43 -9.77
C GLU A 111 10.34 -4.54 -10.42
N ASP A 112 10.70 -5.59 -9.67
CA ASP A 112 11.45 -6.74 -10.20
C ASP A 112 10.65 -7.56 -11.22
N LEU A 113 9.34 -7.73 -10.99
CA LEU A 113 8.44 -8.39 -11.94
C LEU A 113 8.03 -7.51 -13.12
N GLY A 114 8.06 -6.19 -12.96
CA GLY A 114 7.45 -5.24 -13.90
C GLY A 114 5.92 -5.25 -13.88
N GLU A 115 5.31 -6.02 -12.98
CA GLU A 115 3.86 -6.15 -12.82
C GLU A 115 3.46 -6.38 -11.36
N MET A 116 2.15 -6.39 -11.09
CA MET A 116 1.62 -6.61 -9.75
C MET A 116 2.02 -8.00 -9.22
N PRO A 117 2.54 -8.12 -7.97
CA PRO A 117 2.82 -9.42 -7.39
C PRO A 117 1.56 -10.33 -7.41
N PRO A 118 1.72 -11.63 -7.72
CA PRO A 118 0.59 -12.54 -7.89
C PRO A 118 -0.25 -12.62 -6.62
N ASP A 119 -1.58 -12.69 -6.78
CA ASP A 119 -2.55 -12.81 -5.68
C ASP A 119 -2.37 -11.74 -4.58
N ALA A 120 -1.88 -10.56 -4.93
CA ALA A 120 -1.72 -9.46 -3.97
C ALA A 120 -3.05 -9.16 -3.25
N PRO A 121 -3.04 -9.01 -1.91
CA PRO A 121 -4.26 -8.78 -1.14
C PRO A 121 -5.07 -7.60 -1.69
N TRP A 122 -6.34 -7.88 -2.03
CA TRP A 122 -7.26 -6.88 -2.62
C TRP A 122 -6.78 -6.22 -3.92
N GLY A 123 -5.91 -6.88 -4.67
CA GLY A 123 -5.36 -6.37 -5.94
C GLY A 123 -4.03 -5.64 -5.79
N GLY A 124 -3.50 -5.51 -4.56
CA GLY A 124 -2.19 -4.92 -4.32
C GLY A 124 -2.19 -3.40 -4.26
N GLN A 125 -0.98 -2.84 -4.30
CA GLN A 125 -0.73 -1.40 -4.26
C GLN A 125 -0.13 -0.92 -5.58
N VAL A 126 -0.79 0.05 -6.20
CA VAL A 126 -0.37 0.67 -7.46
C VAL A 126 0.94 1.43 -7.31
N ARG A 127 1.77 1.40 -8.36
CA ARG A 127 2.99 2.21 -8.42
C ARG A 127 2.64 3.70 -8.40
N PRO A 128 3.27 4.52 -7.54
CA PRO A 128 3.00 5.95 -7.48
C PRO A 128 3.64 6.69 -8.65
N ASP A 129 3.14 7.89 -8.91
CA ASP A 129 3.82 8.89 -9.74
C ASP A 129 4.86 9.68 -8.94
N PHE A 130 4.67 9.83 -7.63
CA PHE A 130 5.62 10.46 -6.71
C PHE A 130 5.33 10.05 -5.26
N MET A 131 6.29 10.29 -4.36
CA MET A 131 6.15 9.96 -2.94
C MET A 131 6.33 11.20 -2.08
N ILE A 132 5.49 11.36 -1.06
CA ILE A 132 5.60 12.43 -0.07
C ILE A 132 5.93 11.80 1.26
N SER A 133 7.16 12.00 1.72
CA SER A 133 7.57 11.47 3.02
C SER A 133 6.85 12.18 4.17
N SER A 134 7.16 11.79 5.39
CA SER A 134 6.31 12.13 6.53
C SER A 134 6.38 13.61 6.89
N GLY A 135 5.35 14.37 6.49
CA GLY A 135 5.05 15.72 6.96
C GLY A 135 4.85 15.87 8.48
N GLN A 136 4.96 14.78 9.24
CA GLN A 136 4.95 14.75 10.70
C GLN A 136 6.02 13.79 11.22
N ILE A 137 6.68 14.16 12.33
CA ILE A 137 7.66 13.31 13.01
C ILE A 137 6.91 12.26 13.84
N LEU A 138 6.53 11.13 13.23
CA LEU A 138 5.91 10.00 13.92
C LEU A 138 6.93 8.90 14.26
N CYS A 139 7.75 8.49 13.30
CA CYS A 139 8.81 7.49 13.52
C CYS A 139 9.89 7.57 12.44
N ASP A 140 11.11 7.18 12.81
CA ASP A 140 12.29 7.20 11.91
C ASP A 140 12.14 6.40 10.61
N PRO A 141 11.47 5.21 10.60
CA PRO A 141 11.29 4.46 9.36
C PRO A 141 10.57 5.23 8.26
N ARG A 142 9.64 6.13 8.58
CA ARG A 142 8.91 6.89 7.55
C ARG A 142 9.81 7.85 6.77
N THR A 143 10.85 8.38 7.39
CA THR A 143 11.83 9.27 6.74
C THR A 143 12.71 8.49 5.75
N LYS A 144 13.01 7.22 6.06
CA LYS A 144 13.93 6.39 5.28
C LYS A 144 13.25 5.44 4.30
N TRP A 145 11.98 5.10 4.51
CA TRP A 145 11.28 4.13 3.69
C TRP A 145 11.26 4.56 2.22
N TYR A 146 10.76 5.75 1.89
CA TYR A 146 10.72 6.16 0.48
C TYR A 146 12.12 6.33 -0.10
N GLN A 147 13.09 6.85 0.67
CA GLN A 147 14.49 6.91 0.24
C GLN A 147 15.05 5.51 -0.10
N ALA A 148 14.65 4.48 0.65
CA ALA A 148 15.00 3.10 0.34
C ALA A 148 14.30 2.60 -0.93
N CYS A 149 13.04 2.96 -1.15
CA CYS A 149 12.31 2.66 -2.37
C CYS A 149 12.97 3.24 -3.63
N GLN A 150 13.64 4.38 -3.51
CA GLN A 150 14.35 5.05 -4.60
C GLN A 150 15.51 4.22 -5.19
N GLN A 151 16.03 3.22 -4.47
CA GLN A 151 17.06 2.31 -4.98
C GLN A 151 16.57 1.46 -6.17
N TYR A 152 15.26 1.23 -6.27
CA TYR A 152 14.63 0.43 -7.33
C TYR A 152 13.50 1.17 -8.06
N MET A 153 13.11 2.36 -7.59
CA MET A 153 12.25 3.31 -8.32
C MET A 153 12.96 4.68 -8.46
N PRO A 154 14.11 4.76 -9.17
CA PRO A 154 14.89 5.99 -9.26
C PRO A 154 14.20 7.11 -10.05
N ASP A 155 13.25 6.74 -10.92
CA ASP A 155 12.42 7.66 -11.72
C ASP A 155 11.27 8.29 -10.93
N VAL A 156 10.92 7.74 -9.76
CA VAL A 156 9.82 8.25 -8.93
C VAL A 156 10.37 9.30 -7.97
N PRO A 157 9.97 10.59 -8.10
CA PRO A 157 10.47 11.64 -7.23
C PRO A 157 9.93 11.49 -5.80
N ILE A 158 10.77 11.87 -4.84
CA ILE A 158 10.45 11.91 -3.41
C ILE A 158 10.56 13.34 -2.92
N TYR A 159 9.50 13.79 -2.23
CA TYR A 159 9.48 15.07 -1.55
C TYR A 159 9.54 14.83 -0.05
N ASN A 160 10.65 15.23 0.57
CA ASN A 160 10.79 15.25 2.02
C ASN A 160 10.27 16.60 2.54
N LEU A 161 9.00 16.61 2.92
CA LEU A 161 8.28 17.76 3.43
C LEU A 161 8.10 17.63 4.94
#